data_AF-A0ABD1QKZ0-F1
#
_entry.id   AF-A0ABD1QKZ0-F1
#
_cell.length_a   1.000
_cell.length_b   1.000
_cell.length_c   1.000
_cell.angle_alpha   90.00
_cell.angle_beta   90.00
_cell.angle_gamma   90.00
#
_symmetry.space_group_name_H-M   'P 1'
#
loop_
_entity.id
_entity.type
_entity.pdbx_description
1 polymer ?
#
loop_
_entity_poly.entity_id
_entity_poly.type
_entity_poly.pdbx_seq_one_letter_code
_entity_poly.pdbx_strand_id
1 'polypeptide(L)'
;MERIRNFTTESLSILLGILLLAFSVVDLELVMASSDLDSENFRRQFYIPDYIFVPSSTPECLPDVPECPVLVFINSKSGGQLGGDLLINYRSILNKNQVFDLGEEAPDNVLHNLYLNLERLKLLGDKFATKLEENLKIIVAGGDGTAGWLLGVVSDLKLSQPPPIATVPLGTGNNLPFAFGWGKKNPGTDRNSVLSFLDKVQKAKEMKIDSWHILMRMKVPKEGSCDPIAPLELPHSLHAFHRVSSTDDLNVEGRVTFRGGFWNYFSMGMDAQVSYAFHSERKLHPEKFKNQLVNQSTYAKLGCTQGWFFAPLVHPSSKNIAQLAKVKIMKRHGGWQDLFIPRSIRSIVCLNLPSFSGGLNPWGTPNINKRNDRDLTPPLVDDGLLEIVGFRNAWHGLVLLAPNGHGTRLAQAHRIRFEFHKGAADHTFMRIDGEPWKQPLPVDDDTVVVEISHLGQVKMLATHNCRSKSVHDPSSLTIQDADERDSDNEDESVGEEWRKFGAADTFKIPDEIDISHLS
;
A
#
# COMPACT_ATOMS: atom_id res chain seq x y z
N MET A 1 -59.83 6.96 22.95
CA MET A 1 -59.73 6.53 21.55
C MET A 1 -60.24 7.64 20.64
N GLU A 2 -59.69 8.87 20.74
CA GLU A 2 -60.24 10.02 19.98
C GLU A 2 -59.31 11.26 19.89
N ARG A 3 -57.98 11.07 19.80
CA ARG A 3 -57.03 12.19 19.59
C ARG A 3 -55.85 11.91 18.65
N ILE A 4 -55.92 10.85 17.84
CA ILE A 4 -54.90 10.53 16.82
C ILE A 4 -55.57 10.07 15.51
N ARG A 5 -56.58 10.81 15.05
CA ARG A 5 -57.16 10.66 13.71
C ARG A 5 -57.56 12.05 13.23
N ASN A 6 -56.57 12.81 12.77
CA ASN A 6 -56.73 13.99 11.91
C ASN A 6 -55.35 14.50 11.43
N PHE A 7 -54.44 13.59 11.07
CA PHE A 7 -53.37 13.95 10.12
C PHE A 7 -54.00 13.80 8.74
N THR A 8 -54.49 14.93 8.23
CA THR A 8 -55.23 15.07 6.99
C THR A 8 -54.34 14.73 5.80
N THR A 9 -54.97 14.21 4.74
CA THR A 9 -54.40 13.94 3.42
C THR A 9 -53.55 15.10 2.85
N GLU A 10 -53.81 16.34 3.27
CA GLU A 10 -52.98 17.51 2.95
C GLU A 10 -51.56 17.42 3.51
N SER A 11 -51.36 16.93 4.73
CA SER A 11 -50.02 16.85 5.34
C SER A 11 -49.13 15.83 4.62
N LEU A 12 -49.72 14.73 4.15
CA LEU A 12 -49.04 13.71 3.34
C LEU A 12 -48.74 14.20 1.91
N SER A 13 -49.66 14.97 1.31
CA SER A 13 -49.46 15.62 0.01
C SER A 13 -48.30 16.62 0.05
N ILE A 14 -48.23 17.45 1.09
CA ILE A 14 -47.14 18.42 1.28
C ILE A 14 -45.80 17.71 1.50
N LEU A 15 -45.77 16.65 2.30
CA LEU A 15 -44.54 15.88 2.51
C LEU A 15 -44.04 15.22 1.22
N LEU A 16 -44.96 14.66 0.41
CA LEU A 16 -44.65 14.05 -0.88
C LEU A 16 -44.17 15.09 -1.90
N GLY A 17 -44.78 16.29 -1.91
CA GLY A 17 -44.36 17.43 -2.74
C GLY A 17 -42.98 17.95 -2.35
N ILE A 18 -42.67 18.05 -1.05
CA ILE A 18 -41.33 18.43 -0.56
C ILE A 18 -40.31 17.35 -0.93
N LEU A 19 -40.66 16.07 -0.84
CA LEU A 19 -39.78 14.98 -1.25
C LEU A 19 -39.49 15.04 -2.76
N LEU A 20 -40.52 15.23 -3.60
CA LEU A 20 -40.38 15.33 -5.05
C LEU A 20 -39.60 16.57 -5.49
N LEU A 21 -39.79 17.72 -4.83
CA LEU A 21 -38.97 18.92 -5.04
C LEU A 21 -37.53 18.70 -4.60
N ALA A 22 -37.29 18.04 -3.46
CA ALA A 22 -35.94 17.69 -3.01
C ALA A 22 -35.24 16.74 -4.01
N PHE A 23 -35.95 15.73 -4.53
CA PHE A 23 -35.43 14.86 -5.59
C PHE A 23 -35.13 15.64 -6.88
N SER A 24 -36.03 16.52 -7.32
CA SER A 24 -35.82 17.32 -8.52
C SER A 24 -34.69 18.34 -8.40
N VAL A 25 -34.48 18.92 -7.20
CA VAL A 25 -33.37 19.85 -6.95
C VAL A 25 -32.04 19.10 -6.89
N VAL A 26 -32.01 17.93 -6.25
CA VAL A 26 -30.81 17.06 -6.23
C VAL A 26 -30.46 16.60 -7.65
N ASP A 27 -31.45 16.21 -8.47
CA ASP A 27 -31.21 15.83 -9.87
C ASP A 27 -30.70 17.02 -10.70
N LEU A 28 -31.22 18.24 -10.49
CA LEU A 28 -30.76 19.43 -11.18
C LEU A 28 -29.33 19.81 -10.77
N GLU A 29 -29.00 19.75 -9.48
CA GLU A 29 -27.63 19.95 -8.98
C GLU A 29 -26.66 18.89 -9.52
N LEU A 30 -27.09 17.63 -9.62
CA LEU A 30 -26.27 16.55 -10.18
C LEU A 30 -26.00 16.75 -11.68
N VAL A 31 -27.01 17.21 -12.42
CA VAL A 31 -26.90 17.51 -13.86
C VAL A 31 -26.00 18.72 -14.09
N MET A 32 -26.15 19.80 -13.31
CA MET A 32 -25.29 20.99 -13.40
C MET A 32 -23.84 20.70 -12.99
N ALA A 33 -23.62 19.90 -11.94
CA ALA A 33 -22.28 19.44 -11.56
C ALA A 33 -21.66 18.53 -12.63
N SER A 34 -22.46 17.75 -13.36
CA SER A 34 -21.97 16.92 -14.46
C SER A 34 -21.54 17.74 -15.68
N SER A 35 -22.20 18.87 -15.97
CA SER A 35 -21.84 19.73 -17.10
C SER A 35 -20.55 20.54 -16.89
N ASP A 36 -20.25 20.94 -15.65
CA ASP A 36 -19.01 21.65 -15.33
C ASP A 36 -17.78 20.72 -15.38
N LEU A 37 -17.96 19.47 -14.92
CA LEU A 37 -16.92 18.43 -14.94
C LEU A 37 -16.61 17.90 -16.34
N ASP A 38 -17.55 17.96 -17.29
CA ASP A 38 -17.31 17.52 -18.67
C ASP A 38 -16.79 18.64 -19.59
N SER A 39 -16.50 19.83 -19.04
CA SER A 39 -15.96 20.95 -19.80
C SER A 39 -14.51 20.71 -20.28
N GLU A 40 -14.16 21.22 -21.46
CA GLU A 40 -12.78 21.19 -21.97
C GLU A 40 -11.80 21.87 -21.02
N ASN A 41 -12.23 22.92 -20.32
CA ASN A 41 -11.42 23.62 -19.33
C ASN A 41 -11.07 22.73 -18.13
N PHE A 42 -12.00 21.91 -17.65
CA PHE A 42 -11.72 20.94 -16.58
C PHE A 42 -10.69 19.91 -17.03
N ARG A 43 -10.86 19.30 -18.21
CA ARG A 43 -9.91 18.27 -18.70
C ARG A 43 -8.51 18.81 -18.93
N ARG A 44 -8.39 20.07 -19.38
CA ARG A 44 -7.09 20.75 -19.55
C ARG A 44 -6.28 20.85 -18.27
N GLN A 45 -6.92 20.84 -17.09
CA GLN A 45 -6.22 20.88 -15.80
C GLN A 45 -5.40 19.62 -15.52
N PHE A 46 -5.62 18.53 -16.25
CA PHE A 46 -4.96 17.22 -16.07
C PHE A 46 -4.09 16.81 -17.26
N TYR A 47 -4.05 17.60 -18.33
CA TYR A 47 -3.51 17.20 -19.63
C TYR A 47 -1.99 17.35 -19.71
N ILE A 48 -1.29 16.30 -20.13
CA ILE A 48 0.16 16.27 -20.40
C ILE A 48 0.36 16.08 -21.93
N PRO A 49 1.10 16.96 -22.61
CA PRO A 49 1.35 16.91 -24.05
C PRO A 49 2.17 15.70 -24.51
N ASP A 50 2.05 15.36 -25.80
CA ASP A 50 2.77 14.22 -26.41
C ASP A 50 4.29 14.35 -26.34
N TYR A 51 4.85 15.55 -26.47
CA TYR A 51 6.32 15.77 -26.48
C TYR A 51 6.99 15.49 -25.13
N ILE A 52 6.19 15.39 -24.06
CA ILE A 52 6.66 14.96 -22.74
C ILE A 52 6.94 13.45 -22.73
N PHE A 53 6.18 12.66 -23.49
CA PHE A 53 6.32 11.19 -23.56
C PHE A 53 7.11 10.73 -24.79
N VAL A 54 7.02 11.48 -25.89
CA VAL A 54 7.59 11.11 -27.19
C VAL A 54 8.56 12.21 -27.64
N PRO A 55 9.88 12.05 -27.42
CA PRO A 55 10.88 13.07 -27.73
C PRO A 55 10.91 13.56 -29.18
N SER A 56 10.43 12.73 -30.12
CA SER A 56 10.37 13.04 -31.55
C SER A 56 9.11 13.80 -32.00
N SER A 57 8.15 14.04 -31.10
CA SER A 57 6.93 14.76 -31.44
C SER A 57 7.15 16.28 -31.38
N THR A 58 6.39 17.03 -32.19
CA THR A 58 6.52 18.49 -32.26
C THR A 58 6.04 19.11 -30.95
N PRO A 59 6.80 20.03 -30.32
CA PRO A 59 6.36 20.74 -29.13
C PRO A 59 5.02 21.43 -29.40
N GLU A 60 3.99 21.07 -28.63
CA GLU A 60 2.72 21.76 -28.67
C GLU A 60 2.86 23.08 -27.90
N CYS A 61 2.56 24.20 -28.55
CA CYS A 61 2.52 25.50 -27.88
C CYS A 61 1.22 25.59 -27.06
N LEU A 62 1.23 25.05 -25.85
CA LEU A 62 0.14 25.24 -24.89
C LEU A 62 0.35 26.54 -24.10
N PRO A 63 -0.71 27.34 -23.90
CA PRO A 63 -0.59 28.66 -23.29
C PRO A 63 -0.24 28.61 -21.80
N ASP A 64 -0.71 27.59 -21.06
CA ASP A 64 -0.49 27.46 -19.61
C ASP A 64 -0.22 26.00 -19.19
N VAL A 65 0.60 25.81 -18.17
CA VAL A 65 0.86 24.50 -17.55
C VAL A 65 -0.37 24.12 -16.71
N PRO A 66 -0.87 22.87 -16.82
CA PRO A 66 -1.97 22.40 -15.97
C PRO A 66 -1.66 22.59 -14.48
N GLU A 67 -2.66 22.95 -13.69
CA GLU A 67 -2.53 23.02 -12.23
C GLU A 67 -2.37 21.63 -11.59
N CYS A 68 -2.87 20.58 -12.25
CA CYS A 68 -2.92 19.23 -11.70
C CYS A 68 -2.64 18.17 -12.79
N PRO A 69 -1.47 18.20 -13.47
CA PRO A 69 -1.12 17.18 -14.47
C PRO A 69 -1.16 15.79 -13.85
N VAL A 70 -1.79 14.84 -14.54
CA VAL A 70 -2.00 13.49 -14.02
C VAL A 70 -1.47 12.43 -14.97
N LEU A 71 -0.59 11.59 -14.43
CA LEU A 71 -0.14 10.34 -15.04
C LEU A 71 -0.96 9.18 -14.48
N VAL A 72 -1.49 8.31 -15.34
CA VAL A 72 -2.38 7.22 -14.92
C VAL A 72 -1.78 5.86 -15.25
N PHE A 73 -1.63 5.00 -14.24
CA PHE A 73 -1.27 3.60 -14.36
C PHE A 73 -2.47 2.72 -14.02
N ILE A 74 -2.80 1.77 -14.89
CA ILE A 74 -3.96 0.90 -14.72
C ILE A 74 -3.54 -0.54 -14.92
N ASN A 75 -3.88 -1.42 -14.00
CA ASN A 75 -3.80 -2.86 -14.23
C ASN A 75 -5.11 -3.33 -14.84
N SER A 76 -5.14 -3.53 -16.16
CA SER A 76 -6.37 -3.89 -16.90
C SER A 76 -7.01 -5.21 -16.43
N LYS A 77 -6.23 -6.11 -15.84
CA LYS A 77 -6.69 -7.41 -15.30
C LYS A 77 -7.30 -7.31 -13.90
N SER A 78 -7.16 -6.18 -13.21
CA SER A 78 -7.69 -5.98 -11.87
C SER A 78 -9.21 -5.77 -11.84
N GLY A 79 -9.82 -6.03 -10.68
CA GLY A 79 -11.25 -5.76 -10.44
C GLY A 79 -12.23 -6.65 -11.20
N GLY A 80 -11.79 -7.77 -11.77
CA GLY A 80 -12.68 -8.60 -12.59
C GLY A 80 -13.00 -7.95 -13.94
N GLN A 81 -11.99 -7.35 -14.58
CA GLN A 81 -12.03 -6.59 -15.85
C GLN A 81 -12.47 -5.12 -15.75
N LEU A 82 -12.83 -4.62 -14.56
CA LEU A 82 -13.07 -3.19 -14.35
C LEU A 82 -11.87 -2.31 -14.72
N GLY A 83 -10.64 -2.84 -14.61
CA GLY A 83 -9.43 -2.15 -15.05
C GLY A 83 -9.42 -1.86 -16.55
N GLY A 84 -9.90 -2.79 -17.39
CA GLY A 84 -9.99 -2.60 -18.84
C GLY A 84 -10.97 -1.47 -19.22
N ASP A 85 -12.13 -1.43 -18.57
CA ASP A 85 -13.11 -0.36 -18.78
C ASP A 85 -12.54 1.00 -18.35
N LEU A 86 -11.85 1.08 -17.21
CA LEU A 86 -11.17 2.30 -16.79
C LEU A 86 -10.11 2.74 -17.79
N LEU A 87 -9.31 1.82 -18.32
CA LEU A 87 -8.28 2.12 -19.31
C LEU A 87 -8.88 2.82 -20.54
N ILE A 88 -9.98 2.30 -21.06
CA ILE A 88 -10.71 2.89 -22.20
C ILE A 88 -11.22 4.28 -21.84
N ASN A 89 -11.89 4.42 -20.69
CA ASN A 89 -12.51 5.69 -20.29
C ASN A 89 -11.46 6.78 -19.99
N TYR A 90 -10.38 6.47 -19.28
CA TYR A 90 -9.27 7.42 -19.07
C TYR A 90 -8.65 7.84 -20.40
N ARG A 91 -8.35 6.91 -21.33
CA ARG A 91 -7.81 7.25 -22.67
C ARG A 91 -8.78 8.06 -23.55
N SER A 92 -10.09 8.06 -23.23
CA SER A 92 -11.09 8.89 -23.92
C SER A 92 -11.22 10.31 -23.37
N ILE A 93 -10.71 10.56 -22.16
CA ILE A 93 -10.79 11.85 -21.45
C ILE A 93 -9.44 12.57 -21.49
N LEU A 94 -8.37 11.79 -21.36
CA LEU A 94 -6.99 12.22 -21.20
C LEU A 94 -6.17 11.90 -22.47
N ASN A 95 -4.95 12.43 -22.54
CA ASN A 95 -4.00 12.00 -23.56
C ASN A 95 -3.77 10.47 -23.46
N LYS A 96 -3.89 9.74 -24.57
CA LYS A 96 -3.62 8.29 -24.57
C LYS A 96 -2.20 7.95 -24.07
N ASN A 97 -1.23 8.84 -24.30
CA ASN A 97 0.17 8.67 -23.91
C ASN A 97 0.43 8.99 -22.43
N GLN A 98 -0.57 9.52 -21.69
CA GLN A 98 -0.48 9.70 -20.23
C GLN A 98 -1.22 8.59 -19.45
N VAL A 99 -1.71 7.56 -20.15
CA VAL A 99 -2.49 6.45 -19.55
C VAL A 99 -1.90 5.09 -19.96
N PHE A 100 -1.21 4.47 -19.01
CA PHE A 100 -0.42 3.26 -19.20
C PHE A 100 -1.12 2.02 -18.63
N ASP A 101 -1.12 0.92 -19.40
CA ASP A 101 -1.51 -0.38 -18.88
C ASP A 101 -0.29 -1.08 -18.28
N LEU A 102 -0.34 -1.36 -16.98
CA LEU A 102 0.71 -2.06 -16.24
C LEU A 102 0.91 -3.51 -16.70
N GLY A 103 -0.04 -4.07 -17.46
CA GLY A 103 0.10 -5.36 -18.13
C GLY A 103 0.93 -5.30 -19.42
N GLU A 104 1.11 -4.11 -19.99
CA GLU A 104 1.86 -3.89 -21.24
C GLU A 104 3.25 -3.30 -20.97
N GLU A 105 3.34 -2.31 -20.08
CA GLU A 105 4.58 -1.63 -19.75
C GLU A 105 4.76 -1.47 -18.24
N ALA A 106 5.96 -1.77 -17.75
CA ALA A 106 6.29 -1.66 -16.34
C ALA A 106 6.47 -0.18 -15.92
N PRO A 107 6.04 0.20 -14.71
CA PRO A 107 6.03 1.60 -14.28
C PRO A 107 7.42 2.19 -14.12
N ASP A 108 8.44 1.38 -13.85
CA ASP A 108 9.84 1.81 -13.80
C ASP A 108 10.32 2.30 -15.17
N ASN A 109 10.04 1.58 -16.25
CA ASN A 109 10.39 2.03 -17.60
C ASN A 109 9.69 3.34 -17.97
N VAL A 110 8.38 3.44 -17.69
CA VAL A 110 7.58 4.64 -17.99
C VAL A 110 8.12 5.85 -17.23
N LEU A 111 8.30 5.72 -15.90
CA LEU A 111 8.77 6.81 -15.07
C LEU A 111 10.23 7.17 -15.40
N HIS A 112 11.09 6.18 -15.66
CA HIS A 112 12.47 6.41 -16.10
C HIS A 112 12.52 7.28 -17.35
N ASN A 113 11.79 6.88 -18.40
CA ASN A 113 11.76 7.60 -19.67
C ASN A 113 11.16 8.99 -19.53
N LEU A 114 10.08 9.13 -18.74
CA LEU A 114 9.43 10.40 -18.45
C LEU A 114 10.41 11.38 -17.78
N TYR A 115 11.02 10.99 -16.66
CA TYR A 115 11.89 11.88 -15.90
C TYR A 115 13.19 12.19 -16.66
N LEU A 116 13.77 11.25 -17.40
CA LEU A 116 14.91 11.55 -18.28
C LEU A 116 14.55 12.59 -19.35
N ASN A 117 13.38 12.48 -19.96
CA ASN A 117 12.95 13.47 -20.95
C ASN A 117 12.65 14.82 -20.30
N LEU A 118 12.04 14.85 -19.10
CA LEU A 118 11.84 16.08 -18.35
C LEU A 118 13.16 16.78 -18.03
N GLU A 119 14.18 16.05 -17.55
CA GLU A 119 15.52 16.61 -17.34
C GLU A 119 16.11 17.20 -18.62
N ARG A 120 16.03 16.45 -19.73
CA ARG A 120 16.48 16.94 -21.04
C ARG A 120 15.77 18.24 -21.45
N LEU A 121 14.45 18.31 -21.29
CA LEU A 121 13.66 19.49 -21.62
C LEU A 121 13.98 20.68 -20.71
N LYS A 122 14.19 20.45 -19.41
CA LYS A 122 14.62 21.47 -18.44
C LYS A 122 15.99 22.05 -18.84
N LEU A 123 16.94 21.21 -19.25
CA LEU A 123 18.25 21.65 -19.76
C LEU A 123 18.14 22.49 -21.04
N LEU A 124 17.15 22.22 -21.88
CA LEU A 124 16.83 23.03 -23.08
C LEU A 124 16.06 24.32 -22.75
N GLY A 125 15.80 24.61 -21.47
CA GLY A 125 15.12 25.83 -21.03
C GLY A 125 13.59 25.76 -21.06
N ASP A 126 13.02 24.55 -21.16
CA ASP A 126 11.57 24.35 -21.16
C ASP A 126 10.98 24.59 -19.75
N LYS A 127 10.32 25.75 -19.61
CA LYS A 127 9.62 26.12 -18.37
C LYS A 127 8.38 25.26 -18.11
N PHE A 128 7.76 24.73 -19.16
CA PHE A 128 6.61 23.84 -19.01
C PHE A 128 7.04 22.54 -18.32
N ALA A 129 8.16 21.94 -18.74
CA ALA A 129 8.70 20.72 -18.14
C ALA A 129 9.00 20.88 -16.64
N THR A 130 9.62 22.00 -16.25
CA THR A 130 9.91 22.31 -14.84
C THR A 130 8.61 22.38 -14.02
N LYS A 131 7.63 23.15 -14.50
CA LYS A 131 6.38 23.35 -13.75
C LYS A 131 5.49 22.10 -13.76
N LEU A 132 5.57 21.28 -14.81
CA LEU A 132 4.90 20.00 -14.90
C LEU A 132 5.39 19.06 -13.79
N GLU A 133 6.71 18.94 -13.63
CA GLU A 133 7.32 18.07 -12.61
C GLU A 133 6.89 18.46 -11.20
N GLU A 134 6.86 19.76 -10.89
CA GLU A 134 6.44 20.28 -9.57
C GLU A 134 4.99 19.92 -9.20
N ASN A 135 4.09 19.84 -10.19
CA ASN A 135 2.66 19.64 -9.95
C ASN A 135 2.16 18.24 -10.35
N LEU A 136 3.05 17.36 -10.81
CA LEU A 136 2.70 16.03 -11.31
C LEU A 136 2.07 15.19 -10.20
N LYS A 137 0.91 14.60 -10.48
CA LYS A 137 0.26 13.60 -9.64
C LYS A 137 0.17 12.28 -10.38
N ILE A 138 0.19 11.18 -9.64
CA ILE A 138 0.01 9.85 -10.21
C ILE A 138 -1.30 9.22 -9.72
N ILE A 139 -2.05 8.60 -10.61
CA ILE A 139 -3.17 7.72 -10.28
C ILE A 139 -2.76 6.29 -10.59
N VAL A 140 -2.97 5.38 -9.64
CA VAL A 140 -2.81 3.92 -9.85
C VAL A 140 -4.11 3.19 -9.62
N ALA A 141 -4.56 2.44 -10.62
CA ALA A 141 -5.76 1.62 -10.53
C ALA A 141 -5.43 0.13 -10.47
N GLY A 142 -5.73 -0.49 -9.33
CA GLY A 142 -5.35 -1.88 -9.05
C GLY A 142 -5.73 -2.33 -7.64
N GLY A 143 -5.15 -3.45 -7.21
CA GLY A 143 -5.17 -3.85 -5.80
C GLY A 143 -4.00 -3.24 -5.01
N ASP A 144 -3.95 -3.53 -3.69
CA ASP A 144 -2.87 -3.04 -2.82
C ASP A 144 -1.46 -3.39 -3.34
N GLY A 145 -1.25 -4.60 -3.88
CA GLY A 145 0.03 -4.99 -4.49
C GLY A 145 0.41 -4.20 -5.75
N THR A 146 -0.57 -3.81 -6.58
CA THR A 146 -0.32 -2.94 -7.75
C THR A 146 0.08 -1.53 -7.31
N ALA A 147 -0.57 -1.00 -6.28
CA ALA A 147 -0.17 0.28 -5.70
C ALA A 147 1.21 0.20 -5.03
N GLY A 148 1.48 -0.88 -4.28
CA GLY A 148 2.78 -1.14 -3.65
C GLY A 148 3.92 -1.24 -4.66
N TRP A 149 3.71 -1.87 -5.82
CA TRP A 149 4.70 -1.92 -6.89
C TRP A 149 5.10 -0.51 -7.36
N LEU A 150 4.11 0.33 -7.67
CA LEU A 150 4.37 1.70 -8.10
C LEU A 150 5.04 2.54 -7.00
N LEU A 151 4.60 2.42 -5.74
CA LEU A 151 5.21 3.11 -4.59
C LEU A 151 6.69 2.70 -4.42
N GLY A 152 7.01 1.42 -4.64
CA GLY A 152 8.38 0.92 -4.63
C GLY A 152 9.22 1.51 -5.75
N VAL A 153 8.69 1.58 -6.97
CA VAL A 153 9.39 2.22 -8.10
C VAL A 153 9.67 3.69 -7.81
N VAL A 154 8.65 4.46 -7.41
CA VAL A 154 8.83 5.89 -7.09
C VAL A 154 9.86 6.10 -5.99
N SER A 155 9.88 5.23 -4.98
CA SER A 155 10.88 5.29 -3.91
C SER A 155 12.29 4.94 -4.38
N ASP A 156 12.43 3.95 -5.27
CA ASP A 156 13.72 3.50 -5.79
C ASP A 156 14.34 4.47 -6.81
N LEU A 157 13.51 5.26 -7.51
CA LEU A 157 13.95 6.29 -8.44
C LEU A 157 14.58 7.51 -7.76
N LYS A 158 14.49 7.67 -6.43
CA LYS A 158 15.14 8.76 -5.68
C LYS A 158 14.96 10.14 -6.32
N LEU A 159 13.76 10.39 -6.83
CA LEU A 159 13.41 11.65 -7.49
C LEU A 159 13.57 12.81 -6.51
N SER A 160 14.06 13.95 -6.98
CA SER A 160 14.17 15.17 -6.16
C SER A 160 12.81 15.63 -5.64
N GLN A 161 11.78 15.51 -6.48
CA GLN A 161 10.38 15.80 -6.16
C GLN A 161 9.50 14.62 -6.56
N PRO A 162 9.33 13.60 -5.69
CA PRO A 162 8.49 12.46 -6.00
C PRO A 162 7.01 12.89 -6.01
N PRO A 163 6.24 12.51 -7.05
CA PRO A 163 4.85 12.93 -7.21
C PRO A 163 3.93 12.15 -6.25
N PRO A 164 2.89 12.79 -5.67
CA PRO A 164 1.96 12.11 -4.79
C PRO A 164 1.03 11.17 -5.55
N ILE A 165 0.72 10.02 -4.93
CA ILE A 165 -0.02 8.93 -5.58
C ILE A 165 -1.44 8.79 -5.02
N ALA A 166 -2.45 8.79 -5.90
CA ALA A 166 -3.83 8.39 -5.61
C ALA A 166 -4.08 6.94 -6.04
N THR A 167 -4.81 6.18 -5.23
CA THR A 167 -5.11 4.76 -5.48
C THR A 167 -6.58 4.54 -5.80
N VAL A 168 -6.88 3.96 -6.96
CA VAL A 168 -8.24 3.53 -7.34
C VAL A 168 -8.47 2.07 -6.88
N PRO A 169 -9.46 1.81 -6.01
CA PRO A 169 -9.68 0.51 -5.37
C PRO A 169 -10.29 -0.55 -6.32
N LEU A 170 -9.45 -1.31 -7.03
CA LEU A 170 -9.86 -2.43 -7.90
C LEU A 170 -9.59 -3.83 -7.29
N GLY A 171 -8.94 -3.92 -6.13
CA GLY A 171 -8.67 -5.18 -5.44
C GLY A 171 -9.85 -5.69 -4.60
N THR A 172 -9.63 -6.82 -3.91
CA THR A 172 -10.61 -7.37 -2.95
C THR A 172 -10.48 -6.74 -1.56
N GLY A 173 -9.24 -6.51 -1.10
CA GLY A 173 -8.91 -6.01 0.25
C GLY A 173 -8.85 -4.49 0.36
N ASN A 174 -8.26 -3.81 -0.63
CA ASN A 174 -8.24 -2.35 -0.82
C ASN A 174 -7.99 -1.56 0.47
N ASN A 175 -6.91 -1.88 1.19
CA ASN A 175 -6.62 -1.21 2.45
C ASN A 175 -5.94 0.15 2.26
N LEU A 176 -5.02 0.27 1.30
CA LEU A 176 -4.37 1.55 0.97
C LEU A 176 -5.42 2.62 0.56
N PRO A 177 -6.24 2.40 -0.49
CA PRO A 177 -7.28 3.36 -0.87
C PRO A 177 -8.27 3.64 0.26
N PHE A 178 -8.59 2.65 1.09
CA PHE A 178 -9.47 2.87 2.21
C PHE A 178 -8.85 3.75 3.31
N ALA A 179 -7.57 3.55 3.64
CA ALA A 179 -6.87 4.34 4.65
C ALA A 179 -6.79 5.83 4.27
N PHE A 180 -6.56 6.11 2.98
CA PHE A 180 -6.44 7.46 2.43
C PHE A 180 -7.78 8.07 1.95
N GLY A 181 -8.90 7.40 2.19
CA GLY A 181 -10.24 7.95 1.98
C GLY A 181 -10.76 7.88 0.54
N TRP A 182 -10.17 7.03 -0.31
CA TRP A 182 -10.65 6.70 -1.66
C TRP A 182 -11.75 5.64 -1.67
N GLY A 183 -11.95 4.96 -0.52
CA GLY A 183 -13.01 3.98 -0.32
C GLY A 183 -12.57 2.53 -0.54
N LYS A 184 -13.47 1.58 -0.22
CA LYS A 184 -13.20 0.13 -0.33
C LYS A 184 -13.48 -0.44 -1.72
N LYS A 185 -14.26 0.28 -2.52
CA LYS A 185 -14.74 -0.14 -3.83
C LYS A 185 -14.62 1.01 -4.80
N ASN A 186 -14.32 0.68 -6.06
CA ASN A 186 -14.31 1.66 -7.13
C ASN A 186 -15.71 2.29 -7.28
N PRO A 187 -15.84 3.63 -7.32
CA PRO A 187 -17.15 4.29 -7.46
C PRO A 187 -17.86 3.95 -8.77
N GLY A 188 -17.11 3.68 -9.84
CA GLY A 188 -17.63 3.29 -11.16
C GLY A 188 -16.52 3.33 -12.21
N THR A 189 -16.78 2.74 -13.38
CA THR A 189 -15.81 2.70 -14.49
C THR A 189 -16.21 3.58 -15.66
N ASP A 190 -17.43 4.13 -15.63
CA ASP A 190 -17.96 5.01 -16.66
C ASP A 190 -17.25 6.37 -16.67
N ARG A 191 -17.45 7.11 -17.76
CA ARG A 191 -16.86 8.42 -17.99
C ARG A 191 -17.09 9.41 -16.84
N ASN A 192 -18.31 9.49 -16.29
CA ASN A 192 -18.64 10.45 -15.23
C ASN A 192 -17.95 10.06 -13.92
N SER A 193 -17.86 8.76 -13.63
CA SER A 193 -17.09 8.26 -12.49
C SER A 193 -15.60 8.62 -12.59
N VAL A 194 -15.01 8.56 -13.79
CA VAL A 194 -13.61 8.97 -14.02
C VAL A 194 -13.44 10.48 -13.81
N LEU A 195 -14.31 11.32 -14.37
CA LEU A 195 -14.27 12.77 -14.17
C LEU A 195 -14.43 13.15 -12.69
N SER A 196 -15.37 12.50 -11.98
CA SER A 196 -15.54 12.69 -10.54
C SER A 196 -14.31 12.26 -9.74
N PHE A 197 -13.59 11.22 -10.17
CA PHE A 197 -12.35 10.81 -9.53
C PHE A 197 -11.23 11.83 -9.75
N LEU A 198 -11.09 12.36 -10.98
CA LEU A 198 -10.13 13.43 -11.29
C LEU A 198 -10.38 14.69 -10.45
N ASP A 199 -11.64 15.10 -10.28
CA ASP A 199 -12.02 16.23 -9.41
C ASP A 199 -11.60 15.99 -7.95
N LYS A 200 -11.78 14.76 -7.44
CA LYS A 200 -11.31 14.39 -6.10
C LYS A 200 -9.78 14.41 -6.00
N VAL A 201 -9.06 13.99 -7.04
CA VAL A 201 -7.59 14.03 -7.11
C VAL A 201 -7.07 15.45 -7.11
N GLN A 202 -7.75 16.37 -7.80
CA GLN A 202 -7.41 17.78 -7.78
C GLN A 202 -7.53 18.38 -6.36
N LYS A 203 -8.62 18.05 -5.66
CA LYS A 203 -8.94 18.55 -4.31
C LYS A 203 -8.26 17.80 -3.16
N ALA A 204 -7.58 16.69 -3.44
CA ALA A 204 -6.92 15.87 -2.43
C ALA A 204 -5.70 16.59 -1.83
N LYS A 205 -5.45 16.34 -0.54
CA LYS A 205 -4.25 16.83 0.15
C LYS A 205 -3.10 15.83 0.01
N GLU A 206 -1.87 16.32 0.02
CA GLU A 206 -0.69 15.47 0.15
C GLU A 206 -0.54 14.99 1.59
N MET A 207 -0.18 13.72 1.76
CA MET A 207 0.14 13.10 3.04
C MET A 207 1.35 12.18 2.83
N LYS A 208 2.37 12.31 3.68
CA LYS A 208 3.48 11.36 3.66
C LYS A 208 3.06 10.03 4.29
N ILE A 209 3.65 8.95 3.83
CA ILE A 209 3.55 7.63 4.43
C ILE A 209 4.93 7.00 4.52
N ASP A 210 5.21 6.32 5.62
CA ASP A 210 6.43 5.56 5.81
C ASP A 210 6.52 4.37 4.85
N SER A 211 7.72 4.18 4.31
CA SER A 211 8.08 3.11 3.41
C SER A 211 8.92 2.10 4.19
N TRP A 212 8.43 0.87 4.33
CA TRP A 212 9.07 -0.17 5.13
C TRP A 212 9.81 -1.16 4.26
N HIS A 213 11.08 -1.37 4.58
CA HIS A 213 11.96 -2.30 3.88
C HIS A 213 12.01 -3.61 4.63
N ILE A 214 11.84 -4.71 3.91
CA ILE A 214 12.00 -6.06 4.42
C ILE A 214 13.23 -6.70 3.79
N LEU A 215 14.06 -7.30 4.63
CA LEU A 215 15.15 -8.18 4.22
C LEU A 215 14.93 -9.57 4.77
N MET A 216 15.01 -10.57 3.91
CA MET A 216 14.94 -11.97 4.28
C MET A 216 16.21 -12.68 3.85
N ARG A 217 16.97 -13.20 4.81
CA ARG A 217 18.18 -13.99 4.56
C ARG A 217 17.89 -15.46 4.82
N MET A 218 18.10 -16.30 3.82
CA MET A 218 17.94 -17.75 3.93
C MET A 218 18.88 -18.49 2.99
N LYS A 219 19.16 -19.77 3.27
CA LYS A 219 19.85 -20.64 2.31
C LYS A 219 18.89 -21.07 1.22
N VAL A 220 19.37 -21.19 -0.02
CA VAL A 220 18.56 -21.76 -1.10
C VAL A 220 18.37 -23.25 -0.79
N PRO A 221 17.13 -23.75 -0.68
CA PRO A 221 16.91 -25.19 -0.49
C PRO A 221 17.53 -25.95 -1.66
N LYS A 222 18.47 -26.87 -1.38
CA LYS A 222 19.18 -27.63 -2.43
C LYS A 222 18.42 -28.89 -2.89
N GLU A 223 17.52 -29.44 -2.08
CA GLU A 223 16.59 -30.55 -2.38
C GLU A 223 15.72 -30.81 -1.12
N GLY A 224 14.42 -31.12 -1.29
CA GLY A 224 13.50 -31.42 -0.19
C GLY A 224 12.06 -31.66 -0.66
N SER A 225 11.15 -32.16 0.21
CA SER A 225 9.74 -32.51 -0.12
C SER A 225 8.84 -31.35 -0.56
N CYS A 226 9.45 -30.20 -0.84
CA CYS A 226 8.84 -29.03 -1.45
C CYS A 226 9.40 -28.90 -2.87
N ASP A 227 9.11 -29.88 -3.72
CA ASP A 227 9.39 -29.81 -5.15
C ASP A 227 8.21 -30.41 -5.93
N PRO A 228 7.74 -29.81 -7.05
CA PRO A 228 8.27 -28.63 -7.70
C PRO A 228 7.44 -27.38 -7.36
N ILE A 229 8.03 -26.45 -6.60
CA ILE A 229 7.56 -25.05 -6.61
C ILE A 229 8.76 -24.22 -7.08
N ALA A 230 8.74 -23.89 -8.37
CA ALA A 230 9.66 -22.97 -9.03
C ALA A 230 9.93 -21.75 -8.13
N PRO A 231 11.17 -21.23 -8.15
CA PRO A 231 11.85 -20.61 -7.00
C PRO A 231 10.85 -19.72 -6.27
N LEU A 232 10.48 -20.09 -5.02
CA LEU A 232 9.53 -19.41 -4.13
C LEU A 232 8.65 -18.41 -4.89
N GLU A 233 7.37 -18.65 -5.13
CA GLU A 233 6.44 -17.59 -5.58
C GLU A 233 6.35 -16.51 -4.48
N LEU A 234 7.43 -15.77 -4.29
CA LEU A 234 7.55 -14.63 -3.42
C LEU A 234 6.63 -13.56 -3.98
N PRO A 235 6.11 -12.71 -3.09
CA PRO A 235 5.47 -11.47 -3.49
C PRO A 235 6.27 -10.77 -4.59
N HIS A 236 5.58 -10.13 -5.54
CA HIS A 236 6.22 -9.33 -6.58
C HIS A 236 7.07 -8.20 -6.01
N SER A 237 6.78 -7.78 -4.77
CA SER A 237 7.54 -6.80 -4.01
C SER A 237 8.87 -7.33 -3.45
N LEU A 238 9.13 -8.64 -3.50
CA LEU A 238 10.35 -9.27 -2.97
C LEU A 238 11.26 -9.75 -4.11
N HIS A 239 12.49 -9.22 -4.14
CA HIS A 239 13.48 -9.48 -5.18
C HIS A 239 14.73 -10.12 -4.58
N ALA A 240 15.28 -11.12 -5.27
CA ALA A 240 16.57 -11.69 -4.89
C ALA A 240 17.70 -10.67 -5.09
N PHE A 241 18.54 -10.50 -4.08
CA PHE A 241 19.66 -9.57 -4.05
C PHE A 241 20.95 -10.31 -3.69
N HIS A 242 21.91 -10.25 -4.61
CA HIS A 242 23.12 -11.08 -4.56
C HIS A 242 24.39 -10.30 -4.18
N ARG A 243 24.31 -8.97 -3.96
CA ARG A 243 25.45 -8.10 -3.63
C ARG A 243 25.44 -7.67 -2.16
N VAL A 244 25.53 -8.63 -1.25
CA VAL A 244 25.61 -8.34 0.18
C VAL A 244 27.05 -7.96 0.55
N SER A 245 27.25 -6.98 1.44
CA SER A 245 28.59 -6.57 1.89
C SER A 245 29.37 -7.74 2.49
N SER A 246 30.67 -7.87 2.18
CA SER A 246 31.55 -8.87 2.80
C SER A 246 31.80 -8.64 4.30
N THR A 247 31.42 -7.47 4.82
CA THR A 247 31.54 -7.10 6.24
C THR A 247 30.27 -7.41 7.06
N ASP A 248 29.19 -7.89 6.44
CA ASP A 248 27.97 -8.30 7.15
C ASP A 248 28.17 -9.71 7.75
N ASP A 249 28.15 -9.83 9.08
CA ASP A 249 28.29 -11.10 9.80
C ASP A 249 27.25 -12.16 9.39
N LEU A 250 26.12 -11.73 8.78
CA LEU A 250 25.07 -12.63 8.29
C LEU A 250 25.26 -13.04 6.82
N ASN A 251 26.22 -12.45 6.10
CA ASN A 251 26.56 -12.76 4.71
C ASN A 251 27.49 -13.98 4.63
N VAL A 252 26.88 -15.17 4.77
CA VAL A 252 27.59 -16.45 4.73
C VAL A 252 27.41 -17.10 3.36
N GLU A 253 28.48 -17.72 2.85
CA GLU A 253 28.50 -18.43 1.57
C GLU A 253 27.33 -19.43 1.46
N GLY A 254 26.57 -19.35 0.36
CA GLY A 254 25.38 -20.19 0.10
C GLY A 254 24.04 -19.63 0.61
N ARG A 255 24.01 -18.43 1.20
CA ARG A 255 22.77 -17.71 1.55
C ARG A 255 22.36 -16.73 0.45
N VAL A 256 21.06 -16.60 0.23
CA VAL A 256 20.45 -15.59 -0.63
C VAL A 256 19.70 -14.59 0.25
N THR A 257 19.87 -13.32 -0.09
CA THR A 257 19.13 -12.22 0.52
C THR A 257 17.99 -11.84 -0.43
N PHE A 258 16.78 -11.78 0.09
CA PHE A 258 15.65 -11.18 -0.59
C PHE A 258 15.36 -9.83 0.04
N ARG A 259 15.03 -8.84 -0.79
CA ARG A 259 14.69 -7.50 -0.34
C ARG A 259 13.39 -7.03 -0.96
N GLY A 260 12.67 -6.16 -0.28
CA GLY A 260 11.41 -5.64 -0.77
C GLY A 260 10.82 -4.51 0.05
N GLY A 261 9.83 -3.85 -0.50
CA GLY A 261 9.12 -2.74 0.15
C GLY A 261 7.67 -3.07 0.46
N PHE A 262 7.13 -2.45 1.51
CA PHE A 262 5.71 -2.51 1.82
C PHE A 262 5.19 -1.22 2.46
N TRP A 263 3.91 -0.93 2.24
CA TRP A 263 3.23 0.29 2.72
C TRP A 263 1.98 0.01 3.53
N ASN A 264 1.54 -1.24 3.63
CA ASN A 264 0.31 -1.60 4.32
C ASN A 264 0.61 -2.41 5.59
N TYR A 265 1.12 -3.63 5.43
CA TYR A 265 1.51 -4.48 6.56
C TYR A 265 2.36 -5.67 6.13
N PHE A 266 3.13 -6.17 7.09
CA PHE A 266 3.68 -7.53 7.08
C PHE A 266 2.92 -8.39 8.09
N SER A 267 2.62 -9.65 7.76
CA SER A 267 2.07 -10.60 8.73
C SER A 267 2.65 -12.01 8.60
N MET A 268 2.64 -12.73 9.72
CA MET A 268 3.11 -14.10 9.81
C MET A 268 2.22 -14.96 10.71
N GLY A 269 2.03 -16.21 10.32
CA GLY A 269 1.35 -17.24 11.10
C GLY A 269 -0.09 -17.45 10.63
N MET A 270 -1.01 -17.57 11.59
CA MET A 270 -2.42 -17.89 11.34
C MET A 270 -3.08 -17.07 10.21
N ASP A 271 -2.97 -15.74 10.25
CA ASP A 271 -3.69 -14.89 9.28
C ASP A 271 -3.12 -15.04 7.86
N ALA A 272 -1.79 -15.13 7.75
CA ALA A 272 -1.10 -15.39 6.50
C ALA A 272 -1.45 -16.77 5.94
N GLN A 273 -1.65 -17.79 6.78
CA GLN A 273 -2.09 -19.12 6.35
C GLN A 273 -3.50 -19.11 5.72
N VAL A 274 -4.43 -18.36 6.31
CA VAL A 274 -5.77 -18.18 5.72
C VAL A 274 -5.67 -17.47 4.37
N SER A 275 -4.83 -16.43 4.31
CA SER A 275 -4.60 -15.70 3.06
C SER A 275 -3.95 -16.56 1.98
N TYR A 276 -2.98 -17.40 2.34
CA TYR A 276 -2.34 -18.33 1.41
C TYR A 276 -3.34 -19.29 0.80
N ALA A 277 -4.18 -19.93 1.61
CA ALA A 277 -5.21 -20.84 1.10
C ALA A 277 -6.22 -20.14 0.17
N PHE A 278 -6.64 -18.91 0.52
CA PHE A 278 -7.50 -18.11 -0.35
C PHE A 278 -6.83 -17.78 -1.68
N HIS A 279 -5.55 -17.40 -1.66
CA HIS A 279 -4.77 -17.09 -2.86
C HIS A 279 -4.58 -18.31 -3.75
N SER A 280 -4.25 -19.46 -3.17
CA SER A 280 -4.14 -20.74 -3.90
C SER A 280 -5.46 -21.13 -4.56
N GLU A 281 -6.58 -21.04 -3.84
CA GLU A 281 -7.91 -21.32 -4.40
C GLU A 281 -8.25 -20.37 -5.56
N ARG A 282 -7.91 -19.08 -5.40
CA ARG A 282 -8.11 -18.08 -6.45
C ARG A 282 -7.25 -18.33 -7.69
N LYS A 283 -6.02 -18.80 -7.53
CA LYS A 283 -5.15 -19.20 -8.65
C LYS A 283 -5.68 -20.43 -9.38
N LEU A 284 -6.22 -21.40 -8.66
CA LEU A 284 -6.76 -22.64 -9.22
C LEU A 284 -8.12 -22.44 -9.91
N HIS A 285 -8.95 -21.52 -9.40
CA HIS A 285 -10.32 -21.31 -9.86
C HIS A 285 -10.65 -19.84 -10.13
N PRO A 286 -9.91 -19.13 -11.00
CA PRO A 286 -10.06 -17.68 -11.20
C PRO A 286 -11.48 -17.28 -11.62
N GLU A 287 -12.23 -18.16 -12.28
CA GLU A 287 -13.62 -17.96 -12.68
C GLU A 287 -14.57 -17.70 -11.51
N LYS A 288 -14.27 -18.25 -10.32
CA LYS A 288 -15.09 -18.09 -9.11
C LYS A 288 -14.84 -16.76 -8.40
N PHE A 289 -13.74 -16.06 -8.72
CA PHE A 289 -13.27 -14.90 -7.95
C PHE A 289 -13.44 -13.54 -8.65
N LYS A 290 -14.47 -13.42 -9.50
CA LYS A 290 -14.75 -12.18 -10.24
C LYS A 290 -15.47 -11.12 -9.42
N ASN A 291 -16.12 -11.49 -8.32
CA ASN A 291 -16.93 -10.58 -7.51
C ASN A 291 -16.30 -10.37 -6.12
N GLN A 292 -16.06 -9.11 -5.75
CA GLN A 292 -15.45 -8.76 -4.47
C GLN A 292 -16.20 -9.31 -3.25
N LEU A 293 -17.54 -9.32 -3.25
CA LEU A 293 -18.33 -9.85 -2.12
C LEU A 293 -18.18 -11.37 -2.01
N VAL A 294 -18.20 -12.07 -3.14
CA VAL A 294 -17.96 -13.51 -3.18
C VAL A 294 -16.55 -13.82 -2.68
N ASN A 295 -15.56 -13.04 -3.09
CA ASN A 295 -14.17 -13.17 -2.64
C ASN A 295 -14.05 -13.00 -1.12
N GLN A 296 -14.68 -11.94 -0.57
CA GLN A 296 -14.70 -11.69 0.87
C GLN A 296 -15.39 -12.82 1.64
N SER A 297 -16.50 -13.35 1.12
CA SER A 297 -17.22 -14.49 1.71
C SER A 297 -16.39 -15.78 1.68
N THR A 298 -15.71 -16.07 0.58
CA THR A 298 -14.83 -17.24 0.46
C THR A 298 -13.65 -17.14 1.42
N TYR A 299 -13.05 -15.96 1.57
CA TYR A 299 -12.00 -15.70 2.54
C TYR A 299 -12.47 -15.99 3.98
N ALA A 300 -13.66 -15.48 4.35
CA ALA A 300 -14.25 -15.74 5.66
C ALA A 300 -14.52 -17.24 5.88
N LYS A 301 -15.05 -17.93 4.87
CA LYS A 301 -15.31 -19.38 4.91
C LYS A 301 -14.02 -20.17 5.15
N LEU A 302 -12.93 -19.84 4.46
CA LEU A 302 -11.63 -20.48 4.64
C LEU A 302 -11.05 -20.25 6.04
N GLY A 303 -11.22 -19.03 6.58
CA GLY A 303 -10.86 -18.74 7.97
C GLY A 303 -11.58 -19.65 8.98
N CYS A 304 -12.86 -19.96 8.72
CA CYS A 304 -13.65 -20.86 9.55
C CYS A 304 -13.25 -22.34 9.42
N THR A 305 -12.97 -22.82 8.20
CA THR A 305 -12.71 -24.25 7.94
C THR A 305 -11.31 -24.73 8.33
N GLN A 306 -10.34 -23.82 8.51
CA GLN A 306 -8.98 -24.17 8.94
C GLN A 306 -8.85 -24.50 10.44
N GLY A 307 -9.97 -24.59 11.18
CA GLY A 307 -9.97 -24.99 12.58
C GLY A 307 -9.42 -23.94 13.54
N TRP A 308 -9.19 -22.70 13.08
CA TRP A 308 -8.65 -21.61 13.91
C TRP A 308 -9.57 -21.18 15.05
N PHE A 309 -10.88 -21.44 14.94
CA PHE A 309 -11.84 -21.26 16.02
C PHE A 309 -11.66 -22.28 17.16
N PHE A 310 -11.10 -23.45 16.86
CA PHE A 310 -10.78 -24.50 17.83
C PHE A 310 -9.28 -24.67 18.02
N ALA A 311 -8.48 -23.63 17.70
CA ALA A 311 -7.02 -23.70 17.74
C ALA A 311 -6.43 -24.19 19.07
N PRO A 312 -6.95 -23.83 20.26
CA PRO A 312 -6.46 -24.37 21.53
C PRO A 312 -6.60 -25.90 21.66
N LEU A 313 -7.54 -26.52 20.93
CA LEU A 313 -7.84 -27.96 20.99
C LEU A 313 -7.21 -28.75 19.83
N VAL A 314 -7.10 -28.12 18.66
CA VAL A 314 -6.74 -28.82 17.40
C VAL A 314 -5.31 -28.53 16.94
N HIS A 315 -4.75 -27.36 17.30
CA HIS A 315 -3.45 -26.94 16.81
C HIS A 315 -2.38 -27.07 17.90
N PRO A 316 -1.26 -27.77 17.63
CA PRO A 316 -0.19 -27.95 18.61
C PRO A 316 0.43 -26.62 19.01
N SER A 317 1.04 -26.58 20.19
CA SER A 317 1.70 -25.37 20.70
C SER A 317 2.96 -25.01 19.90
N SER A 318 3.57 -25.99 19.20
CA SER A 318 4.72 -25.80 18.29
C SER A 318 4.47 -24.80 17.16
N LYS A 319 3.20 -24.50 16.86
CA LYS A 319 2.82 -23.50 15.86
C LYS A 319 2.74 -22.06 16.41
N ASN A 320 3.11 -21.84 17.67
CA ASN A 320 3.00 -20.52 18.29
C ASN A 320 4.26 -19.71 17.99
N ILE A 321 4.11 -18.39 17.82
CA ILE A 321 5.22 -17.55 17.31
C ILE A 321 6.43 -17.58 18.26
N ALA A 322 6.20 -17.61 19.57
CA ALA A 322 7.25 -17.70 20.58
C ALA A 322 8.08 -19.01 20.53
N GLN A 323 7.57 -20.06 19.87
CA GLN A 323 8.30 -21.31 19.66
C GLN A 323 8.95 -21.37 18.27
N LEU A 324 8.44 -20.58 17.31
CA LEU A 324 8.96 -20.52 15.94
C LEU A 324 10.16 -19.58 15.80
N ALA A 325 10.14 -18.43 16.49
CA ALA A 325 11.17 -17.42 16.32
C ALA A 325 11.43 -16.62 17.60
N LYS A 326 12.68 -16.21 17.75
CA LYS A 326 13.07 -15.12 18.63
C LYS A 326 12.77 -13.79 17.92
N VAL A 327 11.99 -12.93 18.56
CA VAL A 327 11.62 -11.62 18.01
C VAL A 327 12.39 -10.53 18.73
N LYS A 328 13.05 -9.67 17.99
CA LYS A 328 13.76 -8.49 18.51
C LYS A 328 13.19 -7.23 17.91
N ILE A 329 13.19 -6.15 18.66
CA ILE A 329 12.77 -4.82 18.19
C ILE A 329 13.84 -3.78 18.51
N MET A 330 13.82 -2.70 17.74
CA MET A 330 14.63 -1.52 17.99
C MET A 330 13.73 -0.29 18.05
N LYS A 331 13.90 0.52 19.10
CA LYS A 331 13.30 1.85 19.24
C LYS A 331 14.24 2.92 18.65
N ARG A 332 13.76 4.14 18.38
CA ARG A 332 14.52 5.24 17.75
C ARG A 332 15.91 5.45 18.34
N HIS A 333 16.00 5.47 19.66
CA HIS A 333 17.23 5.64 20.41
C HIS A 333 17.44 4.39 21.29
N GLY A 334 18.14 3.39 20.76
CA GLY A 334 18.47 2.18 21.52
C GLY A 334 19.00 1.04 20.66
N GLY A 335 19.58 0.05 21.33
CA GLY A 335 19.97 -1.20 20.69
C GLY A 335 18.79 -2.16 20.49
N TRP A 336 19.08 -3.28 19.83
CA TRP A 336 18.16 -4.41 19.73
C TRP A 336 17.76 -4.93 21.11
N GLN A 337 16.46 -5.11 21.32
CA GLN A 337 15.87 -5.65 22.54
C GLN A 337 14.98 -6.84 22.21
N ASP A 338 14.99 -7.85 23.07
CA ASP A 338 14.12 -9.01 22.92
C ASP A 338 12.66 -8.62 23.18
N LEU A 339 11.78 -8.87 22.22
CA LEU A 339 10.35 -8.66 22.36
C LEU A 339 9.71 -9.90 22.98
N PHE A 340 9.08 -9.73 24.14
CA PHE A 340 8.33 -10.81 24.78
C PHE A 340 7.05 -11.13 23.99
N ILE A 341 6.97 -12.35 23.45
CA ILE A 341 5.77 -12.86 22.76
C ILE A 341 5.03 -13.84 23.68
N PRO A 342 3.79 -13.53 24.10
CA PRO A 342 3.00 -14.48 24.89
C PRO A 342 2.79 -15.79 24.13
N ARG A 343 2.94 -16.93 24.82
CA ARG A 343 2.80 -18.27 24.22
C ARG A 343 1.44 -18.50 23.55
N SER A 344 0.41 -17.72 23.87
CA SER A 344 -0.90 -17.81 23.21
C SER A 344 -0.94 -17.21 21.80
N ILE A 345 0.07 -16.44 21.39
CA ILE A 345 0.08 -15.73 20.11
C ILE A 345 0.49 -16.68 18.97
N ARG A 346 -0.36 -16.76 17.96
CA ARG A 346 -0.25 -17.63 16.78
C ARG A 346 -0.11 -16.85 15.46
N SER A 347 -0.29 -15.53 15.50
CA SER A 347 0.00 -14.63 14.38
C SER A 347 0.52 -13.30 14.91
N ILE A 348 1.47 -12.70 14.19
CA ILE A 348 1.93 -11.33 14.40
C ILE A 348 1.67 -10.56 13.12
N VAL A 349 1.19 -9.33 13.26
CA VAL A 349 0.98 -8.36 12.18
C VAL A 349 1.75 -7.09 12.55
N CYS A 350 2.62 -6.65 11.66
CA CYS A 350 3.33 -5.37 11.73
C CYS A 350 2.61 -4.42 10.77
N LEU A 351 1.98 -3.38 11.30
CA LEU A 351 1.11 -2.49 10.56
C LEU A 351 1.83 -1.17 10.31
N ASN A 352 1.66 -0.64 9.10
CA ASN A 352 2.00 0.75 8.75
C ASN A 352 0.76 1.64 8.63
N LEU A 353 -0.42 1.01 8.46
CA LEU A 353 -1.69 1.70 8.30
C LEU A 353 -2.61 1.46 9.51
N PRO A 354 -3.46 2.44 9.86
CA PRO A 354 -4.45 2.29 10.93
C PRO A 354 -5.57 1.28 10.60
N SER A 355 -5.62 0.81 9.36
CA SER A 355 -6.57 -0.19 8.88
C SER A 355 -5.90 -1.49 8.47
N PHE A 356 -6.63 -2.59 8.59
CA PHE A 356 -6.22 -3.93 8.17
C PHE A 356 -7.42 -4.69 7.59
N SER A 357 -7.18 -5.58 6.63
CA SER A 357 -8.17 -6.53 6.08
C SER A 357 -9.54 -5.91 5.79
N GLY A 358 -9.58 -4.91 4.89
CA GLY A 358 -10.83 -4.26 4.51
C GLY A 358 -11.37 -3.29 5.56
N GLY A 359 -10.50 -2.69 6.36
CA GLY A 359 -10.83 -1.52 7.18
C GLY A 359 -10.99 -1.75 8.69
N LEU A 360 -10.63 -2.92 9.21
CA LEU A 360 -10.58 -3.20 10.65
C LEU A 360 -9.41 -2.45 11.30
N ASN A 361 -9.50 -2.11 12.59
CA ASN A 361 -8.42 -1.45 13.32
C ASN A 361 -7.81 -2.40 14.37
N PRO A 362 -6.80 -3.20 14.01
CA PRO A 362 -6.18 -4.15 14.92
C PRO A 362 -5.38 -3.50 16.06
N TRP A 363 -4.87 -2.29 15.86
CA TRP A 363 -4.16 -1.53 16.91
C TRP A 363 -5.13 -0.91 17.91
N GLY A 364 -6.28 -0.41 17.43
CA GLY A 364 -7.24 0.33 18.24
C GLY A 364 -6.69 1.68 18.70
N THR A 365 -7.10 2.11 19.89
CA THR A 365 -6.58 3.30 20.57
C THR A 365 -5.95 2.88 21.90
N PRO A 366 -4.62 3.01 22.07
CA PRO A 366 -3.98 2.74 23.35
C PRO A 366 -4.57 3.60 24.47
N ASN A 367 -4.73 3.01 25.65
CA ASN A 367 -5.23 3.73 26.81
C ASN A 367 -4.06 4.05 27.74
N ILE A 368 -3.62 5.31 27.76
CA ILE A 368 -2.46 5.79 28.52
C ILE A 368 -2.58 5.48 30.03
N ASN A 369 -3.80 5.32 30.56
CA ASN A 369 -4.02 4.95 31.96
C ASN A 369 -3.66 3.49 32.28
N LYS A 370 -3.53 2.63 31.26
CA LYS A 370 -3.06 1.26 31.44
C LYS A 370 -1.54 1.23 31.39
N ARG A 371 -0.92 0.63 32.41
CA ARG A 371 0.55 0.53 32.53
C ARG A 371 1.23 -0.03 31.27
N ASN A 372 0.60 -1.01 30.60
CA ASN A 372 1.16 -1.65 29.40
C ASN A 372 1.02 -0.80 28.12
N ASP A 373 0.17 0.22 28.13
CA ASP A 373 -0.11 1.10 26.98
C ASP A 373 0.56 2.48 27.17
N ARG A 374 1.25 2.73 28.29
CA ARG A 374 1.75 4.07 28.66
C ARG A 374 2.72 4.66 27.64
N ASP A 375 3.50 3.80 26.98
CA ASP A 375 4.50 4.20 25.99
C ASP A 375 4.01 4.01 24.54
N LEU A 376 2.73 3.69 24.34
CA LEU A 376 2.14 3.42 23.04
C LEU A 376 1.37 4.65 22.53
N THR A 377 1.56 4.99 21.26
CA THR A 377 0.88 6.09 20.59
C THR A 377 -0.27 5.60 19.72
N PRO A 378 -1.24 6.46 19.38
CA PRO A 378 -2.15 6.20 18.28
C PRO A 378 -1.37 5.95 16.97
N PRO A 379 -1.95 5.20 16.02
CA PRO A 379 -1.26 4.87 14.78
C PRO A 379 -1.18 6.12 13.89
N LEU A 380 0.03 6.46 13.47
CA LEU A 380 0.34 7.55 12.53
C LEU A 380 1.05 6.94 11.33
N VAL A 381 0.85 7.51 10.14
CA VAL A 381 1.37 6.90 8.91
C VAL A 381 2.79 7.36 8.54
N ASP A 382 3.34 8.33 9.28
CA ASP A 382 4.58 9.03 8.96
C ASP A 382 5.45 9.33 10.21
N ASP A 383 5.34 8.50 11.25
CA ASP A 383 6.05 8.66 12.52
C ASP A 383 7.30 7.75 12.67
N GLY A 384 7.58 6.91 11.68
CA GLY A 384 8.69 5.95 11.69
C GLY A 384 8.46 4.74 12.60
N LEU A 385 7.20 4.44 12.98
CA LEU A 385 6.85 3.32 13.85
C LEU A 385 5.98 2.28 13.15
N LEU A 386 6.29 1.00 13.38
CA LEU A 386 5.37 -0.11 13.10
C LEU A 386 4.55 -0.43 14.33
N GLU A 387 3.23 -0.54 14.19
CA GLU A 387 2.38 -1.16 15.20
C GLU A 387 2.46 -2.68 15.12
N ILE A 388 3.00 -3.31 16.17
CA ILE A 388 3.16 -4.76 16.25
C ILE A 388 2.02 -5.35 17.08
N VAL A 389 1.15 -6.11 16.42
CA VAL A 389 -0.07 -6.70 17.00
C VAL A 389 -0.04 -8.22 16.91
N GLY A 390 -0.44 -8.90 17.98
CA GLY A 390 -0.55 -10.35 18.04
C GLY A 390 -1.99 -10.87 18.08
N PHE A 391 -2.24 -11.98 17.37
CA PHE A 391 -3.51 -12.71 17.38
C PHE A 391 -3.37 -14.13 17.95
N ARG A 392 -4.38 -14.55 18.73
CA ARG A 392 -4.38 -15.84 19.43
C ARG A 392 -5.06 -16.96 18.64
N ASN A 393 -6.16 -16.61 17.99
CA ASN A 393 -7.06 -17.52 17.27
C ASN A 393 -8.07 -16.69 16.45
N ALA A 394 -8.94 -17.36 15.69
CA ALA A 394 -9.96 -16.68 14.89
C ALA A 394 -10.96 -15.88 15.74
N TRP A 395 -11.30 -16.33 16.96
CA TRP A 395 -12.13 -15.57 17.89
C TRP A 395 -11.52 -14.21 18.22
N HIS A 396 -10.21 -14.16 18.45
CA HIS A 396 -9.50 -12.92 18.71
C HIS A 396 -9.52 -11.97 17.49
N GLY A 397 -9.53 -12.52 16.27
CA GLY A 397 -9.72 -11.73 15.05
C GLY A 397 -11.13 -11.13 14.93
N LEU A 398 -12.17 -11.86 15.33
CA LEU A 398 -13.55 -11.35 15.32
C LEU A 398 -13.79 -10.19 16.30
N VAL A 399 -12.97 -10.09 17.35
CA VAL A 399 -13.05 -8.96 18.29
C VAL A 399 -12.92 -7.62 17.55
N LEU A 400 -12.18 -7.56 16.45
CA LEU A 400 -12.00 -6.33 15.64
C LEU A 400 -13.30 -5.79 15.02
N LEU A 401 -14.39 -6.56 15.02
CA LEU A 401 -15.72 -6.10 14.59
C LEU A 401 -16.43 -5.26 15.66
N ALA A 402 -15.98 -5.34 16.92
CA ALA A 402 -16.50 -4.51 18.00
C ALA A 402 -15.86 -3.11 17.99
N PRO A 403 -16.57 -2.05 18.40
CA PRO A 403 -16.07 -0.66 18.34
C PRO A 403 -14.73 -0.41 19.04
N ASN A 404 -14.45 -1.13 20.13
CA ASN A 404 -13.21 -1.02 20.92
C ASN A 404 -12.36 -2.29 20.81
N GLY A 405 -12.66 -3.14 19.85
CA GLY A 405 -11.96 -4.39 19.65
C GLY A 405 -10.60 -4.18 19.02
N HIS A 406 -9.57 -4.74 19.63
CA HIS A 406 -8.20 -4.67 19.14
C HIS A 406 -7.46 -5.99 19.41
N GLY A 407 -6.38 -6.23 18.68
CA GLY A 407 -5.48 -7.35 18.93
C GLY A 407 -4.61 -7.12 20.17
N THR A 408 -3.72 -8.05 20.48
CA THR A 408 -2.78 -7.87 21.58
C THR A 408 -1.66 -6.93 21.12
N ARG A 409 -1.59 -5.71 21.68
CA ARG A 409 -0.49 -4.78 21.40
C ARG A 409 0.80 -5.36 21.98
N LEU A 410 1.80 -5.57 21.13
CA LEU A 410 3.08 -6.14 21.54
C LEU A 410 4.13 -5.04 21.68
N ALA A 411 4.23 -4.14 20.69
CA ALA A 411 5.15 -3.01 20.70
C ALA A 411 4.83 -2.02 19.57
N GLN A 412 5.43 -0.83 19.64
CA GLN A 412 5.74 0.02 18.50
C GLN A 412 7.27 0.09 18.33
N ALA A 413 7.76 -0.01 17.10
CA ALA A 413 9.20 -0.12 16.84
C ALA A 413 9.62 0.47 15.49
N HIS A 414 10.86 0.94 15.39
CA HIS A 414 11.48 1.41 14.14
C HIS A 414 12.10 0.26 13.33
N ARG A 415 12.46 -0.84 14.00
CA ARG A 415 12.90 -2.07 13.36
C ARG A 415 12.38 -3.27 14.12
N ILE A 416 12.12 -4.35 13.39
CA ILE A 416 11.78 -5.66 13.96
C ILE A 416 12.56 -6.76 13.23
N ARG A 417 13.07 -7.73 13.98
CA ARG A 417 13.82 -8.87 13.46
C ARG A 417 13.24 -10.17 14.02
N PHE A 418 13.00 -11.12 13.12
CA PHE A 418 12.59 -12.48 13.42
C PHE A 418 13.77 -13.42 13.13
N GLU A 419 14.27 -14.08 14.17
CA GLU A 419 15.32 -15.09 14.10
C GLU A 419 14.66 -16.47 14.33
N PHE A 420 14.48 -17.24 13.25
CA PHE A 420 13.74 -18.51 13.32
C PHE A 420 14.58 -19.62 13.97
N HIS A 421 13.94 -20.39 14.83
CA HIS A 421 14.57 -21.50 15.54
C HIS A 421 14.70 -22.74 14.64
N LYS A 422 15.87 -23.35 14.67
CA LYS A 422 16.16 -24.63 14.00
C LYS A 422 15.17 -25.72 14.45
N GLY A 423 14.60 -26.43 13.49
CA GLY A 423 13.74 -27.60 13.73
C GLY A 423 12.40 -27.29 14.40
N ALA A 424 12.02 -26.01 14.53
CA ALA A 424 10.76 -25.63 15.18
C ALA A 424 9.53 -26.01 14.34
N ALA A 425 9.63 -25.87 13.02
CA ALA A 425 8.68 -26.34 12.03
C ALA A 425 9.37 -26.44 10.65
N ASP A 426 8.72 -27.12 9.70
CA ASP A 426 9.17 -27.22 8.31
C ASP A 426 8.93 -25.91 7.53
N HIS A 427 7.85 -25.20 7.84
CA HIS A 427 7.53 -23.92 7.22
C HIS A 427 6.65 -23.03 8.14
N THR A 428 6.53 -21.77 7.75
CA THR A 428 5.50 -20.84 8.22
C THR A 428 4.83 -20.17 7.02
N PHE A 429 3.77 -19.41 7.28
CA PHE A 429 3.12 -18.59 6.26
C PHE A 429 3.38 -17.13 6.56
N MET A 430 3.73 -16.38 5.53
CA MET A 430 3.99 -14.94 5.61
C MET A 430 3.19 -14.20 4.55
N ARG A 431 3.02 -12.90 4.74
CA ARG A 431 2.26 -12.04 3.84
C ARG A 431 2.77 -10.60 3.89
N ILE A 432 2.85 -9.96 2.74
CA ILE A 432 3.18 -8.55 2.57
C ILE A 432 2.14 -7.91 1.68
N ASP A 433 1.54 -6.79 2.09
CA ASP A 433 0.63 -5.95 1.29
C ASP A 433 -0.48 -6.71 0.54
N GLY A 434 -0.90 -7.85 1.08
CA GLY A 434 -1.93 -8.69 0.51
C GLY A 434 -1.44 -9.98 -0.16
N GLU A 435 -0.15 -10.10 -0.47
CA GLU A 435 0.49 -11.22 -1.18
C GLU A 435 1.09 -12.24 -0.20
N PRO A 436 0.49 -13.44 -0.07
CA PRO A 436 0.95 -14.46 0.86
C PRO A 436 1.89 -15.47 0.21
N TRP A 437 2.83 -16.01 0.98
CA TRP A 437 3.66 -17.14 0.56
C TRP A 437 3.91 -18.13 1.71
N LYS A 438 4.33 -19.33 1.34
CA LYS A 438 4.76 -20.38 2.26
C LYS A 438 6.27 -20.29 2.42
N GLN A 439 6.74 -19.90 3.59
CA GLN A 439 8.16 -19.67 3.89
C GLN A 439 8.78 -20.92 4.53
N PRO A 440 9.75 -21.58 3.88
CA PRO A 440 10.54 -22.63 4.51
C PRO A 440 11.29 -22.13 5.74
N LEU A 441 11.35 -22.96 6.77
CA LEU A 441 12.06 -22.68 8.02
C LEU A 441 13.31 -23.55 8.16
N PRO A 442 14.28 -23.16 9.00
CA PRO A 442 15.55 -23.89 9.10
C PRO A 442 15.36 -25.27 9.72
N VAL A 443 15.81 -26.31 9.01
CA VAL A 443 15.75 -27.71 9.47
C VAL A 443 17.09 -28.12 10.13
N ASP A 444 18.21 -27.82 9.48
CA ASP A 444 19.57 -28.16 9.94
C ASP A 444 20.32 -26.92 10.46
N ASP A 445 21.65 -26.82 10.29
CA ASP A 445 22.48 -25.69 10.74
C ASP A 445 22.25 -24.37 9.96
N ASP A 446 21.09 -24.29 9.29
CA ASP A 446 20.67 -23.13 8.53
C ASP A 446 20.00 -22.09 9.44
N THR A 447 19.99 -20.84 8.98
CA THR A 447 19.30 -19.75 9.67
C THR A 447 18.41 -19.03 8.67
N VAL A 448 17.16 -18.80 9.05
CA VAL A 448 16.27 -17.87 8.36
C VAL A 448 16.13 -16.65 9.26
N VAL A 449 16.41 -15.46 8.71
CA VAL A 449 16.25 -14.19 9.41
C VAL A 449 15.41 -13.27 8.54
N VAL A 450 14.37 -12.69 9.12
CA VAL A 450 13.57 -11.64 8.49
C VAL A 450 13.74 -10.37 9.31
N GLU A 451 14.17 -9.30 8.67
CA GLU A 451 14.30 -7.98 9.29
C GLU A 451 13.45 -6.98 8.54
N ILE A 452 12.76 -6.13 9.27
CA ILE A 452 11.99 -5.02 8.74
C ILE A 452 12.50 -3.74 9.38
N SER A 453 12.74 -2.72 8.56
CA SER A 453 13.18 -1.40 9.00
C SER A 453 12.51 -0.30 8.19
N HIS A 454 12.40 0.88 8.79
CA HIS A 454 12.07 2.09 8.06
C HIS A 454 13.14 2.40 7.00
N LEU A 455 12.74 2.78 5.78
CA LEU A 455 13.67 3.17 4.71
C LEU A 455 13.47 4.63 4.26
N GLY A 456 12.29 5.18 4.42
CA GLY A 456 11.98 6.53 3.98
C GLY A 456 10.49 6.78 3.96
N GLN A 457 10.07 7.78 3.20
CA GLN A 457 8.67 8.15 3.06
C GLN A 457 8.33 8.41 1.59
N VAL A 458 7.09 8.18 1.22
CA VAL A 458 6.54 8.52 -0.09
C VAL A 458 5.28 9.36 0.10
N LYS A 459 4.92 10.17 -0.89
CA LYS A 459 3.73 11.01 -0.84
C LYS A 459 2.52 10.26 -1.41
N MET A 460 1.41 10.31 -0.68
CA MET A 460 0.10 9.84 -1.13
C MET A 460 -0.90 10.99 -1.16
N LEU A 461 -1.88 10.88 -2.04
CA LEU A 461 -3.03 11.78 -2.04
C LEU A 461 -4.09 11.23 -1.08
N ALA A 462 -4.58 12.09 -0.20
CA ALA A 462 -5.58 11.78 0.80
C ALA A 462 -6.83 12.65 0.61
N THR A 463 -8.01 12.05 0.71
CA THR A 463 -9.26 12.82 0.74
C THR A 463 -9.51 13.39 2.14
N HIS A 464 -10.41 14.37 2.26
CA HIS A 464 -10.76 14.97 3.55
C HIS A 464 -11.31 13.99 4.59
N ASN A 465 -11.84 12.84 4.15
CA ASN A 465 -12.38 11.78 5.02
C ASN A 465 -11.40 10.62 5.24
N CYS A 466 -10.09 10.83 5.01
CA CYS A 466 -9.09 9.79 5.24
C CYS A 466 -9.08 9.34 6.71
N ARG A 467 -8.74 8.06 6.92
CA ARG A 467 -8.56 7.48 8.26
C ARG A 467 -7.13 7.63 8.75
N SER A 468 -6.18 7.67 7.82
CA SER A 468 -4.78 7.97 8.09
C SER A 468 -4.64 9.35 8.74
N LYS A 469 -3.74 9.43 9.72
CA LYS A 469 -3.38 10.66 10.42
C LYS A 469 -1.88 10.84 10.32
N SER A 470 -1.47 12.07 10.10
CA SER A 470 -0.06 12.47 10.06
C SER A 470 0.37 13.04 11.41
N VAL A 471 1.66 12.91 11.74
CA VAL A 471 2.29 13.66 12.84
C VAL A 471 2.09 15.17 12.69
N HIS A 472 2.00 15.66 11.45
CA HIS A 472 1.86 17.08 11.11
C HIS A 472 0.41 17.57 11.05
N ASP A 473 -0.59 16.72 11.27
CA ASP A 473 -1.99 17.17 11.27
C ASP A 473 -2.25 18.11 12.47
N PRO A 474 -2.93 19.26 12.32
CA PRO A 474 -3.18 20.22 13.42
C PRO A 474 -3.96 19.66 14.62
N SER A 475 -4.55 18.47 14.45
CA SER A 475 -5.33 17.75 15.48
C SER A 475 -4.54 16.65 16.19
N SER A 476 -3.29 16.38 15.77
CA SER A 476 -2.38 15.54 16.54
C SER A 476 -2.02 16.32 17.82
N LEU A 477 -2.29 15.73 18.98
CA LEU A 477 -1.91 16.34 20.26
C LEU A 477 -0.40 16.53 20.24
N THR A 478 0.03 17.74 20.58
CA THR A 478 1.41 18.22 20.58
C THR A 478 2.32 17.24 21.34
N ILE A 479 3.00 16.35 20.61
CA ILE A 479 4.21 15.74 21.12
C ILE A 479 5.29 16.77 20.81
N GLN A 480 5.64 17.56 21.84
CA GLN A 480 6.75 18.49 21.77
C GLN A 480 8.04 17.73 21.46
N ASP A 481 8.87 18.41 20.66
CA ASP A 481 10.23 18.09 20.22
C ASP A 481 10.37 17.16 19.01
N ALA A 482 10.10 17.74 17.83
CA ALA A 482 10.78 17.35 16.60
C ALA A 482 11.47 18.60 16.04
N ASP A 483 12.77 18.73 16.37
CA ASP A 483 13.71 19.59 15.66
C ASP A 483 13.58 19.28 14.16
N GLU A 484 13.01 20.22 13.40
CA GLU A 484 13.21 20.30 11.95
C GLU A 484 14.67 20.66 11.69
N ARG A 485 15.52 19.64 11.68
CA ARG A 485 16.84 19.70 11.06
C ARG A 485 17.06 18.41 10.28
N ASP A 486 16.56 18.40 9.05
CA ASP A 486 17.20 17.63 7.99
C ASP A 486 18.54 18.31 7.67
N SER A 487 19.63 17.56 7.79
CA SER A 487 20.88 17.74 7.05
C SER A 487 21.87 16.67 7.54
N ASP A 488 22.12 15.72 6.65
CA ASP A 488 23.43 15.11 6.42
C ASP A 488 24.10 14.40 7.61
N ASN A 489 23.66 13.18 7.88
CA ASN A 489 24.59 12.14 8.32
C ASN A 489 24.71 11.12 7.17
N GLU A 490 25.54 11.46 6.19
CA GLU A 490 26.18 10.45 5.36
C GLU A 490 27.12 9.58 6.23
N ASP A 491 27.05 8.27 5.98
CA ASP A 491 28.04 7.25 6.27
C ASP A 491 28.34 6.86 7.73
N GLU A 492 27.42 6.11 8.33
CA GLU A 492 27.79 4.76 8.80
C GLU A 492 27.38 3.78 7.70
N SER A 493 28.27 2.88 7.28
CA SER A 493 28.12 2.01 6.10
C SER A 493 26.83 1.17 6.11
N VAL A 494 25.71 1.75 5.67
CA VAL A 494 24.47 1.00 5.49
C VAL A 494 24.68 0.11 4.26
N GLY A 495 24.71 -1.21 4.47
CA GLY A 495 24.98 -2.20 3.43
C GLY A 495 24.12 -1.98 2.18
N GLU A 496 24.65 -2.31 0.99
CA GLU A 496 23.99 -2.05 -0.30
C GLU A 496 22.56 -2.61 -0.38
N GLU A 497 22.27 -3.69 0.36
CA GLU A 497 20.93 -4.28 0.43
C GLU A 497 19.87 -3.32 0.98
N TRP A 498 20.25 -2.35 1.81
CA TRP A 498 19.33 -1.40 2.46
C TRP A 498 19.09 -0.12 1.66
N ARG A 499 19.76 0.07 0.52
CA ARG A 499 19.72 1.36 -0.20
C ARG A 499 18.49 1.56 -1.08
N LYS A 500 17.76 0.49 -1.42
CA LYS A 500 16.56 0.48 -2.27
C LYS A 500 15.75 -0.80 -2.09
N PHE A 501 14.47 -0.76 -2.43
CA PHE A 501 13.54 -1.91 -2.35
C PHE A 501 13.82 -2.97 -3.43
N GLY A 502 14.37 -2.57 -4.57
CA GLY A 502 14.59 -3.44 -5.73
C GLY A 502 13.41 -3.50 -6.71
N ALA A 503 12.44 -2.59 -6.56
CA ALA A 503 11.27 -2.47 -7.43
C ALA A 503 11.60 -1.80 -8.78
N ALA A 504 12.69 -1.02 -8.84
CA ALA A 504 13.24 -0.47 -10.08
C ALA A 504 14.71 -0.89 -10.29
N ASP A 505 15.10 -1.01 -11.56
CA ASP A 505 16.51 -1.10 -11.93
C ASP A 505 17.27 0.15 -11.46
N THR A 506 18.61 0.05 -11.31
CA THR A 506 19.41 1.13 -10.69
C THR A 506 19.32 2.40 -11.50
N PHE A 507 18.50 3.34 -11.02
CA PHE A 507 18.35 4.66 -11.61
C PHE A 507 19.45 5.59 -11.10
N LYS A 508 20.17 6.20 -12.04
CA LYS A 508 20.97 7.40 -11.80
C LYS A 508 20.59 8.38 -12.89
N ILE A 509 20.11 9.55 -12.50
CA ILE A 509 20.12 10.70 -13.42
C ILE A 509 21.60 10.96 -13.71
N PRO A 510 22.06 10.94 -14.98
CA PRO A 510 23.43 11.27 -15.28
C PRO A 510 23.72 12.69 -14.77
N ASP A 511 24.66 12.82 -13.85
CA ASP A 511 25.24 14.12 -13.54
C ASP A 511 25.91 14.58 -14.85
N GLU A 512 25.32 15.61 -15.47
CA GLU A 512 25.70 16.17 -16.77
C GLU A 512 25.47 15.24 -17.96
N ILE A 513 24.28 15.34 -18.58
CA ILE A 513 24.06 14.87 -19.95
C ILE A 513 24.94 15.72 -20.87
N ASP A 514 26.04 15.15 -21.36
CA ASP A 514 26.93 15.80 -22.32
C ASP A 514 26.17 16.10 -23.63
N ILE A 515 25.89 17.38 -23.84
CA ILE A 515 25.09 17.94 -24.94
C ILE A 515 25.76 17.67 -26.31
N SER A 516 27.04 17.27 -26.31
CA SER A 516 27.83 17.05 -27.53
C SER A 516 27.44 15.81 -28.35
N HIS A 517 26.62 14.90 -27.80
CA HIS A 517 26.19 13.67 -28.50
C HIS A 517 24.78 13.73 -29.11
N LEU A 518 24.06 14.86 -29.02
CA LEU A 518 22.68 15.00 -29.53
C LEU A 518 22.55 15.97 -30.72
N SER A 519 23.66 16.29 -31.40
CA SER A 519 23.64 17.09 -32.64
C SER A 519 23.27 16.28 -33.89
#